data_AF-A0A7R9UNL4-F1
#
_entry.id   AF-A0A7R9UNL4-F1
#
_cell.length_a   1.000
_cell.length_b   1.000
_cell.length_c   1.000
_cell.angle_alpha   90.00
_cell.angle_beta   90.00
_cell.angle_gamma   90.00
#
_symmetry.space_group_name_H-M   'P 1'
#
loop_
_entity.id
_entity.type
_entity.pdbx_description
1 polymer ?
#
loop_
_entity_poly.entity_id
_entity_poly.type
_entity_poly.pdbx_seq_one_letter_code
_entity_poly.pdbx_strand_id
1 'polypeptide(L)'
;SGGSMEPYGLLGLLHVIRVTDADLNYLALGTDLTTLGLNLNSPDPLYGTFASPWADGPVRSEPEYSLPQCYYMQPPALKTSHFGKFQLETLFYIFYNMPRDTLQAYAATELYNREWRYHKDLKLWFTRTGAQPGADDGKGGYVFFDINTWGKKTFQGAHAAGGAGQAGGDGESELSAGMDEGSGLVGHS
;
A
#
# COMPACT_ATOMS: atom_id res chain seq x y z
N SER A 1 -55.08 5.90 -43.40
CA SER A 1 -53.88 5.08 -43.56
C SER A 1 -53.10 5.17 -42.26
N GLY A 2 -53.30 4.23 -41.35
CA GLY A 2 -52.55 4.19 -40.09
C GLY A 2 -51.20 3.56 -40.39
N GLY A 3 -50.13 4.36 -40.36
CA GLY A 3 -48.77 3.83 -40.52
C GLY A 3 -48.46 2.92 -39.35
N SER A 4 -48.36 1.61 -39.61
CA SER A 4 -47.74 0.68 -38.68
C SER A 4 -46.36 1.21 -38.35
N MET A 5 -46.07 1.37 -37.06
CA MET A 5 -44.74 1.81 -36.62
C MET A 5 -43.77 0.67 -36.95
N GLU A 6 -43.05 0.80 -38.05
CA GLU A 6 -42.09 -0.20 -38.54
C GLU A 6 -41.01 -0.43 -37.47
N PRO A 7 -40.98 -1.60 -36.82
CA PRO A 7 -40.13 -1.83 -35.66
C PRO A 7 -38.64 -1.92 -36.02
N TYR A 8 -38.31 -2.20 -37.28
CA TYR A 8 -36.95 -2.43 -37.76
C TYR A 8 -36.37 -1.29 -38.63
N GLY A 9 -36.94 -0.07 -38.51
CA GLY A 9 -36.49 1.12 -39.22
C GLY A 9 -36.05 2.27 -38.29
N LEU A 10 -35.64 3.40 -38.87
CA LEU A 10 -35.18 4.58 -38.10
C LEU A 10 -36.27 5.11 -37.15
N LEU A 11 -37.56 5.02 -37.55
CA LEU A 11 -38.68 5.39 -36.68
C LEU A 11 -38.84 4.41 -35.50
N GLY A 12 -38.57 3.12 -35.70
CA GLY A 12 -38.52 2.12 -34.64
C GLY A 12 -37.38 2.38 -33.65
N LEU A 13 -36.19 2.74 -34.13
CA LEU A 13 -35.06 3.14 -33.26
C LEU A 13 -35.40 4.41 -32.45
N LEU A 14 -35.99 5.41 -33.08
CA LEU A 14 -36.43 6.64 -32.41
C LEU A 14 -37.47 6.35 -31.33
N HIS A 15 -38.34 5.37 -31.56
CA HIS A 15 -39.29 4.89 -30.58
C HIS A 15 -38.57 4.26 -29.40
N VAL A 16 -37.66 3.32 -29.63
CA VAL A 16 -36.87 2.66 -28.57
C VAL A 16 -36.15 3.68 -27.69
N ILE A 17 -35.44 4.65 -28.28
CA ILE A 17 -34.72 5.71 -27.53
C ILE A 17 -35.66 6.59 -26.69
N ARG A 18 -36.92 6.75 -27.11
CA ARG A 18 -37.94 7.58 -26.44
C ARG A 18 -38.81 6.81 -25.46
N VAL A 19 -38.81 5.47 -25.54
CA VAL A 19 -39.58 4.58 -24.67
C VAL A 19 -38.87 4.51 -23.32
N THR A 20 -39.63 4.50 -22.23
CA THR A 20 -39.12 4.44 -20.84
C THR A 20 -38.85 3.02 -20.34
N ASP A 21 -38.58 2.10 -21.26
CA ASP A 21 -38.12 0.75 -20.89
C ASP A 21 -36.62 0.82 -20.60
N ALA A 22 -36.26 0.57 -19.35
CA ALA A 22 -34.89 0.71 -18.87
C ALA A 22 -33.94 -0.29 -19.56
N ASP A 23 -34.39 -1.51 -19.84
CA ASP A 23 -33.55 -2.57 -20.39
C ASP A 23 -33.31 -2.34 -21.89
N LEU A 24 -34.36 -1.96 -22.63
CA LEU A 24 -34.22 -1.62 -24.05
C LEU A 24 -33.36 -0.37 -24.27
N ASN A 25 -33.49 0.63 -23.39
CA ASN A 25 -32.63 1.81 -23.43
C ASN A 25 -31.18 1.47 -23.11
N TYR A 26 -30.93 0.59 -22.14
CA TYR A 26 -29.58 0.14 -21.81
C TYR A 26 -28.92 -0.59 -22.98
N LEU A 27 -29.67 -1.43 -23.69
CA LEU A 27 -29.18 -2.14 -24.89
C LEU A 27 -28.97 -1.20 -26.09
N ALA A 28 -29.83 -0.20 -26.27
CA ALA A 28 -29.79 0.71 -27.43
C ALA A 28 -28.79 1.87 -27.27
N LEU A 29 -28.65 2.41 -26.05
CA LEU A 29 -27.74 3.52 -25.74
C LEU A 29 -26.37 3.02 -25.25
N GLY A 30 -26.33 1.83 -24.65
CA GLY A 30 -25.11 1.20 -24.15
C GLY A 30 -24.62 1.76 -22.82
N THR A 31 -23.40 1.37 -22.47
CA THR A 31 -22.67 1.84 -21.28
C THR A 31 -21.30 2.37 -21.65
N ASP A 32 -20.80 3.30 -20.84
CA ASP A 32 -19.43 3.77 -20.97
C ASP A 32 -18.46 2.68 -20.50
N LEU A 33 -17.73 2.10 -21.44
CA LEU A 33 -16.80 1.01 -21.17
C LEU A 33 -15.59 1.46 -20.35
N THR A 34 -15.30 2.76 -20.29
CA THR A 34 -14.19 3.29 -19.47
C THR A 34 -14.49 3.19 -17.98
N THR A 35 -15.76 3.04 -17.59
CA THR A 35 -16.17 2.83 -16.19
C THR A 35 -15.99 1.37 -15.74
N LEU A 36 -15.59 0.46 -16.63
CA LEU A 36 -15.37 -0.96 -16.31
C LEU A 36 -14.03 -1.24 -15.62
N GLY A 37 -13.28 -0.21 -15.24
CA GLY A 37 -11.99 -0.39 -14.56
C GLY A 37 -10.88 -0.97 -15.45
N LEU A 38 -11.08 -0.99 -16.77
CA LEU A 38 -10.09 -1.43 -17.75
C LEU A 38 -9.42 -0.24 -18.43
N ASN A 39 -8.10 -0.29 -18.58
CA ASN A 39 -7.36 0.75 -19.29
C ASN A 39 -7.41 0.53 -20.80
N LEU A 40 -8.51 0.89 -21.45
CA LEU A 40 -8.69 0.72 -22.91
C LEU A 40 -7.70 1.54 -23.77
N ASN A 41 -6.94 2.44 -23.15
CA ASN A 41 -5.90 3.24 -23.81
C ASN A 41 -4.50 2.59 -23.71
N SER A 42 -4.36 1.41 -23.08
CA SER A 42 -3.06 0.76 -22.96
C SER A 42 -2.56 0.26 -24.33
N PRO A 43 -1.26 0.45 -24.64
CA PRO A 43 -0.65 -0.15 -25.82
C PRO A 43 -0.48 -1.68 -25.69
N ASP A 44 -0.52 -2.20 -24.45
CA ASP A 44 -0.34 -3.62 -24.13
C ASP A 44 -1.69 -4.37 -24.01
N PRO A 45 -1.70 -5.71 -24.20
CA PRO A 45 -2.90 -6.52 -24.04
C PRO A 45 -3.46 -6.53 -22.61
N LEU A 46 -4.78 -6.41 -22.48
CA LEU A 46 -5.47 -6.33 -21.18
C LEU A 46 -5.62 -7.67 -20.45
N TYR A 47 -5.38 -8.82 -21.10
CA TYR A 47 -5.62 -10.13 -20.49
C TYR A 47 -4.69 -10.41 -19.29
N GLY A 48 -3.53 -9.75 -19.19
CA GLY A 48 -2.62 -9.92 -18.06
C GLY A 48 -3.10 -9.26 -16.77
N THR A 49 -3.96 -8.25 -16.88
CA THR A 49 -4.57 -7.54 -15.75
C THR A 49 -6.07 -7.81 -15.62
N PHE A 50 -6.64 -8.59 -16.56
CA PHE A 50 -8.04 -9.00 -16.53
C PHE A 50 -8.29 -10.00 -15.41
N ALA A 51 -8.97 -9.52 -14.39
CA ALA A 51 -9.28 -10.25 -13.17
C ALA A 51 -10.38 -11.30 -13.36
N SER A 52 -11.53 -10.83 -13.82
CA SER A 52 -12.78 -11.58 -13.89
C SER A 52 -13.80 -10.71 -14.64
N PRO A 53 -14.80 -11.30 -15.32
CA PRO A 53 -15.88 -10.56 -15.95
C PRO A 53 -16.70 -9.64 -15.03
N TRP A 54 -16.62 -9.84 -13.71
CA TRP A 54 -17.34 -9.04 -12.71
C TRP A 54 -16.42 -8.26 -11.76
N ALA A 55 -15.12 -8.19 -12.05
CA ALA A 55 -14.19 -7.46 -11.21
C ALA A 55 -14.20 -5.97 -11.54
N ASP A 56 -14.37 -5.13 -10.52
CA ASP A 56 -14.39 -3.67 -10.64
C ASP A 56 -12.98 -3.04 -10.82
N GLY A 57 -11.92 -3.84 -10.95
CA GLY A 57 -10.56 -3.36 -11.12
C GLY A 57 -9.57 -4.45 -11.57
N PRO A 58 -8.38 -4.05 -12.07
CA PRO A 58 -7.38 -4.99 -12.55
C PRO A 58 -6.90 -5.90 -11.41
N VAL A 59 -6.74 -7.19 -11.70
CA VAL A 59 -6.15 -8.13 -10.75
C VAL A 59 -4.66 -7.86 -10.68
N ARG A 60 -4.13 -7.85 -9.46
CA ARG A 60 -2.71 -8.09 -9.21
C ARG A 60 -2.46 -9.57 -9.51
N SER A 61 -2.42 -9.93 -10.79
CA SER A 61 -2.19 -11.31 -11.21
C SER A 61 -0.76 -11.62 -10.82
N GLU A 62 -0.56 -12.48 -9.82
CA GLU A 62 0.74 -13.11 -9.68
C GLU A 62 0.94 -13.92 -10.97
N PRO A 63 1.94 -13.57 -11.81
CA PRO A 63 2.13 -14.24 -13.08
C PRO A 63 2.30 -15.74 -12.84
N GLU A 64 1.76 -16.57 -13.74
CA GLU A 64 2.00 -18.02 -13.66
C GLU A 64 3.50 -18.29 -13.88
N TYR A 65 4.21 -18.61 -12.80
CA TYR A 65 5.63 -18.91 -12.82
C TYR A 65 5.86 -20.40 -12.52
N SER A 66 6.76 -21.05 -13.28
CA SER A 66 7.22 -22.40 -12.97
C SER A 66 8.60 -22.32 -12.33
N LEU A 67 8.66 -22.64 -11.03
CA LEU A 67 9.94 -22.72 -10.33
C LEU A 67 10.63 -24.06 -10.63
N PRO A 68 11.96 -24.08 -10.86
CA PRO A 68 12.72 -25.31 -10.88
C PRO A 68 12.58 -26.10 -9.57
N GLN A 69 12.70 -27.44 -9.64
CA GLN A 69 12.45 -28.31 -8.49
C GLN A 69 13.33 -27.98 -7.26
N CYS A 70 14.52 -27.45 -7.49
CA CYS A 70 15.45 -27.06 -6.43
C CYS A 70 14.97 -25.86 -5.57
N TYR A 71 13.95 -25.10 -5.98
CA TYR A 71 13.39 -24.04 -5.16
C TYR A 71 12.30 -24.53 -4.20
N TYR A 72 11.76 -25.75 -4.37
CA TYR A 72 10.77 -26.35 -3.47
C TYR A 72 11.40 -27.00 -2.22
N MET A 73 12.62 -26.60 -1.85
CA MET A 73 13.26 -27.08 -0.63
C MET A 73 12.56 -26.45 0.58
N GLN A 74 12.23 -27.26 1.58
CA GLN A 74 11.67 -26.71 2.82
C GLN A 74 12.75 -25.90 3.54
N PRO A 75 12.55 -24.58 3.73
CA PRO A 75 13.51 -23.76 4.45
C PRO A 75 13.55 -24.21 5.92
N PRO A 76 14.73 -24.15 6.58
CA PRO A 76 14.82 -24.38 8.01
C PRO A 76 13.89 -23.42 8.77
N ALA A 77 13.24 -23.93 9.81
CA ALA A 77 12.38 -23.10 10.66
C ALA A 77 13.16 -21.90 11.22
N LEU A 78 12.58 -20.70 11.09
CA LEU A 78 13.15 -19.48 11.64
C LEU A 78 13.12 -19.53 13.16
N LYS A 79 14.30 -19.47 13.78
CA LYS A 79 14.46 -19.38 15.24
C LYS A 79 14.58 -17.92 15.64
N THR A 80 14.09 -17.59 16.83
CA THR A 80 14.17 -16.24 17.43
C THR A 80 15.61 -15.73 17.51
N SER A 81 16.57 -16.61 17.79
CA SER A 81 18.00 -16.29 17.85
C SER A 81 18.61 -15.85 16.52
N HIS A 82 17.93 -16.03 15.39
CA HIS A 82 18.42 -15.60 14.08
C HIS A 82 18.13 -14.12 13.80
N PHE A 83 17.14 -13.52 14.47
CA PHE A 83 16.71 -12.14 14.17
C PHE A 83 17.81 -11.11 14.43
N GLY A 84 18.66 -11.33 15.44
CA GLY A 84 19.85 -10.50 15.68
C GLY A 84 20.85 -10.47 14.52
N LYS A 85 20.81 -11.46 13.61
CA LYS A 85 21.67 -11.54 12.42
C LYS A 85 21.06 -10.87 11.19
N PHE A 86 19.77 -10.55 11.21
CA PHE A 86 19.10 -9.93 10.07
C PHE A 86 19.46 -8.46 9.91
N GLN A 87 19.50 -8.00 8.67
CA GLN A 87 19.63 -6.59 8.34
C GLN A 87 18.34 -5.84 8.69
N LEU A 88 18.44 -4.53 8.87
CA LEU A 88 17.29 -3.68 9.21
C LEU A 88 16.17 -3.80 8.17
N GLU A 89 16.52 -3.81 6.87
CA GLU A 89 15.55 -3.98 5.77
C GLU A 89 14.76 -5.28 5.91
N THR A 90 15.41 -6.38 6.27
CA THR A 90 14.74 -7.67 6.51
C THR A 90 13.80 -7.60 7.72
N LEU A 91 14.20 -6.92 8.79
CA LEU A 91 13.33 -6.74 9.96
C LEU A 91 12.10 -5.90 9.62
N PHE A 92 12.27 -4.81 8.86
CA PHE A 92 11.14 -4.02 8.35
C PHE A 92 10.25 -4.85 7.41
N TYR A 93 10.84 -5.67 6.54
CA TYR A 93 10.10 -6.59 5.68
C TYR A 93 9.18 -7.50 6.48
N ILE A 94 9.73 -8.20 7.47
CA ILE A 94 8.96 -9.11 8.34
C ILE A 94 7.86 -8.32 9.06
N PHE A 95 8.19 -7.15 9.61
CA PHE A 95 7.24 -6.34 10.37
C PHE A 95 6.02 -5.89 9.55
N TYR A 96 6.23 -5.44 8.31
CA TYR A 96 5.13 -4.93 7.46
C TYR A 96 4.41 -6.01 6.65
N ASN A 97 5.08 -7.11 6.29
CA ASN A 97 4.50 -8.15 5.44
C ASN A 97 3.93 -9.36 6.21
N MET A 98 4.20 -9.50 7.51
CA MET A 98 3.70 -10.62 8.32
C MET A 98 2.83 -10.14 9.50
N PRO A 99 1.74 -9.39 9.24
CA PRO A 99 0.89 -8.90 10.31
C PRO A 99 0.22 -10.04 11.07
N ARG A 100 0.11 -9.91 12.40
CA ARG A 100 -0.47 -10.92 13.30
C ARG A 100 0.32 -12.23 13.38
N ASP A 101 1.55 -12.24 12.90
CA ASP A 101 2.48 -13.35 13.10
C ASP A 101 3.39 -13.09 14.31
N THR A 102 3.76 -14.14 15.03
CA THR A 102 4.82 -14.09 16.05
C THR A 102 6.13 -13.47 15.54
N LEU A 103 6.46 -13.67 14.25
CA LEU A 103 7.65 -13.11 13.61
C LEU A 103 7.63 -11.57 13.58
N GLN A 104 6.44 -10.95 13.49
CA GLN A 104 6.30 -9.50 13.58
C GLN A 104 6.74 -8.97 14.95
N ALA A 105 6.37 -9.66 16.04
CA ALA A 105 6.75 -9.27 17.40
C ALA A 105 8.28 -9.42 17.62
N TYR A 106 8.88 -10.50 17.09
CA TYR A 106 10.34 -10.67 17.15
C TYR A 106 11.09 -9.60 16.34
N ALA A 107 10.61 -9.27 15.14
CA ALA A 107 11.18 -8.19 14.35
C ALA A 107 11.08 -6.83 15.06
N ALA A 108 9.92 -6.53 15.65
CA ALA A 108 9.72 -5.31 16.44
C ALA A 108 10.69 -5.25 17.61
N THR A 109 10.85 -6.35 18.36
CA THR A 109 11.77 -6.44 19.51
C THR A 109 13.21 -6.16 19.11
N GLU A 110 13.69 -6.77 18.01
CA GLU A 110 15.03 -6.49 17.50
C GLU A 110 15.19 -5.05 17.01
N LEU A 111 14.16 -4.46 16.40
CA LEU A 111 14.18 -3.04 16.01
C LEU A 111 14.29 -2.15 17.26
N TYR A 112 13.54 -2.44 18.33
CA TYR A 112 13.67 -1.73 19.62
C TYR A 112 15.08 -1.84 20.21
N ASN A 113 15.68 -3.03 20.16
CA ASN A 113 17.06 -3.28 20.62
C ASN A 113 18.10 -2.48 19.81
N ARG A 114 17.77 -2.12 18.56
CA ARG A 114 18.61 -1.30 17.66
C ARG A 114 18.22 0.18 17.65
N GLU A 115 17.55 0.62 18.71
CA GLU A 115 17.13 2.02 18.93
C GLU A 115 16.18 2.56 17.85
N TRP A 116 15.41 1.68 17.24
CA TRP A 116 14.24 2.08 16.47
C TRP A 116 13.02 2.14 17.39
N ARG A 117 12.15 3.11 17.14
CA ARG A 117 10.89 3.33 17.85
C ARG A 117 9.76 3.41 16.84
N TYR A 118 8.64 2.78 17.15
CA TYR A 118 7.49 2.74 16.27
C TYR A 118 6.51 3.85 16.63
N HIS A 119 6.11 4.64 15.64
CA HIS A 119 5.08 5.67 15.78
C HIS A 119 3.73 5.08 15.36
N LYS A 120 2.77 5.00 16.30
CA LYS A 120 1.49 4.29 16.08
C LYS A 120 0.61 4.93 14.99
N ASP A 121 0.51 6.25 14.95
CA ASP A 121 -0.34 6.95 13.99
C ASP A 121 0.26 6.99 12.58
N LEU A 122 1.54 7.37 12.48
CA LEU A 122 2.27 7.38 11.21
C LEU A 122 2.52 5.97 10.66
N LYS A 123 2.51 4.96 11.53
CA LYS A 123 2.86 3.56 11.22
C LYS A 123 4.26 3.44 10.61
N LEU A 124 5.20 4.22 11.13
CA LEU A 124 6.58 4.28 10.68
C LEU A 124 7.54 4.05 11.85
N TRP A 125 8.71 3.50 11.53
CA TRP A 125 9.80 3.33 12.47
C TRP A 125 10.79 4.49 12.35
N PHE A 126 11.21 5.04 13.50
CA PHE A 126 12.14 6.16 13.62
C PHE A 126 13.35 5.78 14.47
N THR A 127 14.49 6.39 14.21
CA THR A 127 15.69 6.32 15.05
C THR A 127 16.37 7.69 15.06
N ARG A 128 17.15 7.98 16.10
CA ARG A 128 17.90 9.25 16.18
C ARG A 128 19.14 9.16 15.29
N THR A 129 19.46 10.23 14.57
CA THR A 129 20.61 10.28 13.64
C THR A 129 21.95 9.93 14.31
N GLY A 130 22.09 10.13 15.63
CA GLY A 130 23.28 9.80 16.43
C GLY A 130 23.24 8.48 17.22
N ALA A 131 22.14 7.72 17.16
CA ALA A 131 22.00 6.48 17.94
C ALA A 131 22.88 5.33 17.41
N GLN A 132 23.32 5.39 16.14
CA GLN A 132 24.16 4.33 15.58
C GLN A 132 25.64 4.51 15.98
N PRO A 133 26.37 3.42 16.30
CA PRO A 133 27.80 3.50 16.60
C PRO A 133 28.58 4.11 15.42
N GLY A 134 29.21 5.27 15.62
CA GLY A 134 29.99 5.98 14.60
C GLY A 134 29.28 7.16 13.93
N ALA A 135 28.10 7.55 14.37
CA ALA A 135 27.44 8.77 13.92
C ALA A 135 27.91 10.00 14.72
N ASP A 136 28.22 11.10 14.02
CA ASP A 136 28.63 12.38 14.60
C ASP A 136 27.47 12.96 15.43
N ASP A 137 27.70 13.20 16.72
CA ASP A 137 26.73 13.66 17.74
C ASP A 137 26.16 15.08 17.49
N GLY A 138 26.27 15.60 16.26
CA GLY A 138 26.21 17.02 15.98
C GLY A 138 24.83 17.63 15.70
N LYS A 139 23.79 16.87 15.36
CA LYS A 139 22.44 17.45 15.10
C LYS A 139 21.35 16.44 15.47
N GLY A 140 20.45 16.82 16.39
CA GLY A 140 19.28 16.05 16.85
C GLY A 140 18.22 15.84 15.76
N GLY A 141 18.58 15.14 14.68
CA GLY A 141 17.64 14.71 13.67
C GLY A 141 17.07 13.33 13.96
N TYR A 142 15.91 13.05 13.36
CA TYR A 142 15.37 11.70 13.28
C TYR A 142 15.54 11.17 11.86
N VAL A 143 15.69 9.86 11.74
CA VAL A 143 15.67 9.11 10.48
C VAL A 143 14.52 8.13 10.59
N PHE A 144 13.72 8.01 9.55
CA PHE A 144 12.65 7.02 9.47
C PHE A 144 12.87 6.07 8.30
N PHE A 145 12.23 4.91 8.36
CA PHE A 145 12.21 3.97 7.23
C PHE A 145 10.95 4.20 6.38
N ASP A 146 11.14 4.68 5.15
CA ASP A 146 10.05 4.87 4.19
C ASP A 146 9.73 3.55 3.48
N ILE A 147 8.50 3.08 3.66
CA ILE A 147 7.99 1.82 3.11
C ILE A 147 7.81 1.93 1.59
N ASN A 148 7.49 3.12 1.07
CA ASN A 148 7.19 3.30 -0.37
C ASN A 148 8.46 3.26 -1.22
N THR A 149 9.55 3.82 -0.71
CA THR A 149 10.86 3.81 -1.38
C THR A 149 11.78 2.72 -0.86
N TRP A 150 11.33 1.93 0.12
CA TRP A 150 12.10 0.89 0.80
C TRP A 150 13.48 1.35 1.27
N GLY A 151 13.53 2.45 2.02
CA GLY A 151 14.81 3.06 2.41
C GLY A 151 14.73 4.06 3.55
N LYS A 152 15.87 4.40 4.14
CA LYS A 152 15.97 5.38 5.23
C LYS A 152 15.89 6.81 4.69
N LYS A 153 15.09 7.67 5.33
CA LYS A 153 14.99 9.10 5.02
C LYS A 153 15.17 9.93 6.29
N THR A 154 15.85 11.06 6.16
CA THR A 154 15.95 12.03 7.24
C THR A 154 14.60 12.68 7.44
N PHE A 155 14.07 12.60 8.65
CA PHE A 155 12.95 13.39 9.08
C PHE A 155 13.45 14.82 9.36
N GLN A 156 13.17 15.72 8.43
CA GLN A 156 13.30 17.15 8.69
C GLN A 156 11.99 17.61 9.31
N GLY A 157 11.97 17.85 10.62
CA GLY A 157 10.83 18.54 11.25
C GLY A 157 10.54 19.83 10.48
N ALA A 158 9.31 19.95 9.98
CA ALA A 158 8.73 21.09 9.27
C ALA A 158 9.73 22.16 8.75
N HIS A 159 10.38 21.89 7.62
CA HIS A 159 10.93 22.95 6.76
C HIS A 159 10.45 22.81 5.31
N ALA A 160 9.14 22.61 5.17
CA ALA A 160 8.41 22.71 3.90
C ALA A 160 7.18 23.61 4.06
N ALA A 161 7.38 24.83 4.54
CA ALA A 161 6.42 25.92 4.41
C ALA A 161 7.17 27.26 4.33
N GLY A 162 7.81 27.49 3.17
CA GLY A 162 8.31 28.82 2.81
C GLY A 162 7.11 29.73 2.48
N GLY A 163 6.53 30.33 3.51
CA GLY A 163 5.42 31.27 3.40
C GLY A 163 5.09 31.92 4.75
N ALA A 164 6.07 32.65 5.30
CA ALA A 164 5.98 33.68 6.35
C ALA A 164 4.92 33.50 7.47
N GLY A 165 5.38 33.10 8.66
CA GLY A 165 4.57 33.19 9.88
C GLY A 165 5.23 32.55 11.08
N GLN A 166 5.89 33.36 11.89
CA GLN A 166 6.43 33.10 13.23
C GLN A 166 5.62 32.11 14.09
N ALA A 167 6.20 30.94 14.42
CA ALA A 167 5.95 30.19 15.65
C ALA A 167 7.08 29.16 15.86
N GLY A 168 7.79 29.28 16.97
CA GLY A 168 8.87 28.37 17.32
C GLY A 168 8.35 27.09 17.97
N GLY A 169 8.98 25.97 17.59
CA GLY A 169 9.23 24.79 18.41
C GLY A 169 8.04 23.96 18.86
N ASP A 170 7.63 22.94 18.08
CA ASP A 170 6.76 21.85 18.58
C ASP A 170 6.88 20.51 17.78
N GLY A 171 7.82 20.37 16.84
CA GLY A 171 7.93 19.15 16.03
C GLY A 171 8.61 17.95 16.74
N GLU A 172 9.52 18.23 17.67
CA GLU A 172 10.24 17.20 18.43
C GLU A 172 9.40 16.63 19.58
N SER A 173 8.55 17.45 20.19
CA SER A 173 7.63 17.08 21.28
C SER A 173 6.53 16.12 20.79
N GLU A 174 5.98 16.34 19.60
CA GLU A 174 4.90 15.52 19.05
C GLU A 174 5.39 14.12 18.62
N LEU A 175 6.58 14.04 18.02
CA LEU A 175 7.22 12.76 17.71
C LEU A 175 7.60 11.98 18.97
N SER A 176 8.14 12.67 19.99
CA SER A 176 8.47 12.04 21.27
C SER A 176 7.22 11.55 22.01
N ALA A 177 6.07 12.20 21.85
CA ALA A 177 4.81 11.81 22.47
C ALA A 177 4.15 10.60 21.79
N GLY A 178 4.38 10.41 20.48
CA GLY A 178 3.85 9.29 19.69
C GLY A 178 4.72 8.01 19.70
N MET A 179 5.95 8.10 20.22
CA MET A 179 6.86 6.96 20.38
C MET A 179 6.55 6.21 21.67
N ASP A 180 6.16 4.94 21.56
CA ASP A 180 5.91 4.09 22.73
C ASP A 180 7.23 3.84 23.50
N GLU A 181 7.33 4.42 24.70
CA GLU A 181 8.37 4.07 25.67
C GLU A 181 8.05 2.70 26.28
N GLY A 182 8.36 1.66 25.51
CA GLY A 182 8.44 0.28 25.98
C GLY A 182 7.30 -0.17 26.88
N SER A 183 6.17 -0.57 26.30
CA SER A 183 5.27 -1.49 26.98
C SER A 183 4.90 -2.65 26.07
N GLY A 184 5.20 -3.85 26.58
CA GLY A 184 5.22 -5.09 25.82
C GLY A 184 3.94 -5.34 25.04
N LEU A 185 4.11 -5.71 23.77
CA LEU A 185 3.13 -6.49 23.03
C LEU A 185 3.03 -7.88 23.69
N VAL A 186 2.39 -7.94 24.86
CA VAL A 186 1.92 -9.18 25.46
C VAL A 186 0.65 -9.56 24.69
N GLY A 187 0.68 -10.76 24.13
CA GLY A 187 -0.31 -11.28 23.22
C GLY A 187 -1.72 -11.32 23.79
N HIS A 188 -2.68 -11.27 22.88
CA HIS A 188 -3.98 -11.88 23.09
C HIS A 188 -4.19 -12.94 22.00
N SER A 189 -4.51 -14.12 22.50
CA SER A 189 -4.76 -15.39 21.80
C SER A 189 -5.85 -15.33 20.74
#